data_AF-A0A971Z032-F1
#
_entry.id   AF-A0A971Z032-F1
#
_cell.length_a   1.000
_cell.length_b   1.000
_cell.length_c   1.000
_cell.angle_alpha   90.00
_cell.angle_beta   90.00
_cell.angle_gamma   90.00
#
_symmetry.space_group_name_H-M   'P 1'
#
loop_
_entity.id
_entity.type
_entity.pdbx_description
1 polymer ?
#
loop_
_entity_poly.entity_id
_entity_poly.type
_entity_poly.pdbx_seq_one_letter_code
_entity_poly.pdbx_strand_id
1 'polypeptide(L)' 'MQKQVCELCGKVITPERLEALPETKRCVECARKNGSDIHGKRADIGMDIDTYKDLLNATRS' A
#
# COMPACT_ATOMS: atom_id res chain seq x y z
N MET A 1 0.06 -17.81 -19.24
CA MET A 1 -0.49 -16.55 -18.70
C MET A 1 -1.42 -16.89 -17.54
N GLN A 2 -1.01 -16.62 -16.31
CA GLN A 2 -1.86 -16.88 -15.13
C GLN A 2 -2.83 -15.70 -14.99
N LYS A 3 -4.11 -15.93 -15.30
CA LYS A 3 -5.17 -14.94 -15.09
C LYS A 3 -5.60 -15.05 -13.62
N GLN A 4 -5.16 -14.14 -12.76
CA GLN A 4 -5.72 -14.07 -11.42
C GLN A 4 -7.15 -13.54 -11.48
N VAL A 5 -8.04 -14.21 -10.77
CA VAL A 5 -9.45 -13.85 -10.63
C VAL A 5 -9.69 -13.28 -9.25
N CYS A 6 -10.58 -12.29 -9.18
CA CYS A 6 -10.98 -11.67 -7.94
C CYS A 6 -11.78 -12.66 -7.10
N GLU A 7 -11.37 -12.85 -5.85
CA GLU A 7 -12.05 -13.72 -4.88
C GLU A 7 -13.47 -13.24 -4.50
N LEU A 8 -13.79 -11.95 -4.68
CA LEU A 8 -15.09 -11.38 -4.31
C LEU A 8 -16.11 -11.36 -5.45
N CYS A 9 -15.68 -11.13 -6.69
CA CYS A 9 -16.62 -10.99 -7.82
C CYS A 9 -16.33 -11.95 -8.98
N GLY A 10 -15.28 -12.78 -8.90
CA GLY A 10 -14.89 -13.71 -9.96
C GLY A 10 -14.35 -13.05 -11.23
N LYS A 11 -14.27 -11.71 -11.30
CA LYS A 11 -13.74 -11.00 -12.47
C LYS A 11 -12.22 -11.13 -12.54
N VAL A 12 -11.69 -11.13 -13.76
CA VAL A 12 -10.25 -11.12 -14.02
C VAL A 12 -9.63 -9.84 -13.46
N ILE A 13 -8.53 -9.98 -12.70
CA ILE A 13 -7.75 -8.84 -12.22
C ILE A 13 -6.93 -8.31 -13.40
N THR A 14 -6.94 -6.99 -13.60
CA THR A 14 -6.19 -6.36 -14.68
C THR A 14 -4.69 -6.58 -14.49
N PRO A 15 -3.93 -6.84 -15.57
CA PRO A 15 -2.49 -7.11 -15.47
C PRO A 15 -1.74 -5.93 -14.86
N GLU A 16 -2.09 -4.69 -15.21
CA GLU A 16 -1.54 -3.46 -14.63
C GLU A 16 -1.64 -3.43 -13.09
N ARG A 17 -2.70 -4.02 -12.54
CA ARG A 17 -2.90 -4.10 -11.09
C ARG A 17 -2.06 -5.20 -10.45
N LEU A 18 -1.87 -6.32 -11.14
CA LEU A 18 -0.97 -7.38 -10.70
C LEU A 18 0.50 -6.95 -10.79
N GLU A 19 0.85 -6.08 -11.74
CA GLU A 19 2.18 -5.49 -11.84
C GLU A 19 2.47 -4.53 -10.68
N ALA A 20 1.51 -3.67 -10.33
CA ALA A 20 1.66 -2.75 -9.21
C ALA A 20 1.58 -3.45 -7.83
N LEU A 21 0.72 -4.47 -7.72
CA LEU A 21 0.42 -5.16 -6.46
C LEU A 21 0.26 -6.67 -6.74
N PRO A 22 1.37 -7.43 -6.89
CA PRO A 22 1.31 -8.85 -7.27
C PRO A 22 0.63 -9.74 -6.22
N GLU A 23 0.56 -9.28 -4.97
CA GLU A 23 -0.09 -10.01 -3.87
C GLU A 23 -1.60 -9.77 -3.79
N THR A 24 -2.17 -8.88 -4.62
CA THR A 24 -3.59 -8.55 -4.56
C THR A 24 -4.47 -9.69 -5.09
N LYS A 25 -5.36 -10.19 -4.24
CA LYS A 25 -6.39 -11.18 -4.65
C LYS A 25 -7.71 -10.54 -5.08
N ARG A 26 -7.81 -9.21 -5.01
CA ARG A 26 -9.03 -8.43 -5.31
C ARG A 26 -8.86 -7.50 -6.50
N CYS A 27 -9.91 -7.39 -7.32
CA CYS A 27 -9.97 -6.41 -8.41
C CYS A 27 -10.11 -4.97 -7.88
N VAL A 28 -9.88 -3.98 -8.76
CA VAL A 28 -9.97 -2.54 -8.43
C VAL A 28 -11.32 -2.18 -7.81
N GLU A 29 -12.41 -2.64 -8.42
CA GLU A 29 -13.77 -2.32 -8.00
C GLU A 29 -14.09 -2.86 -6.60
N CYS A 30 -13.71 -4.12 -6.33
CA CYS A 30 -13.91 -4.74 -5.03
C CYS A 30 -13.01 -4.12 -3.96
N ALA A 31 -11.77 -3.81 -4.30
CA ALA A 31 -10.84 -3.13 -3.38
C ALA A 31 -11.31 -1.70 -3.04
N ARG A 32 -11.94 -0.99 -3.99
CA ARG A 32 -12.54 0.34 -3.74
C ARG A 32 -13.74 0.29 -2.79
N LYS A 33 -14.58 -0.75 -2.88
CA LYS A 33 -15.79 -0.88 -2.05
C LYS A 33 -15.52 -1.49 -0.66
N ASN A 34 -14.71 -2.54 -0.60
CA ASN A 34 -14.52 -3.36 0.60
C ASN A 34 -13.15 -3.17 1.27
N GLY A 35 -12.29 -2.34 0.69
CA GLY A 35 -10.89 -2.23 1.09
C GLY A 35 -10.00 -3.27 0.39
N SER A 36 -8.72 -2.93 0.31
CA SER A 36 -7.65 -3.80 -0.16
C SER A 36 -7.45 -4.99 0.78
N ASP A 37 -7.19 -6.19 0.23
CA ASP A 37 -6.75 -7.36 1.01
C ASP A 37 -5.33 -7.18 1.56
N ILE A 38 -4.59 -6.23 1.01
CA ILE A 38 -3.18 -6.00 1.33
C ILE A 38 -3.08 -5.18 2.61
N HIS A 39 -2.57 -5.80 3.66
CA HIS A 39 -2.18 -5.13 4.89
C HIS A 39 -0.75 -4.61 4.75
N GLY A 40 -0.59 -3.38 4.27
CA GLY A 40 0.71 -2.71 4.34
C GLY A 40 1.14 -2.60 5.79
N LYS A 41 2.36 -3.05 6.13
CA LYS A 41 2.94 -2.74 7.44
C LYS A 41 2.96 -1.22 7.55
N ARG A 42 2.38 -0.67 8.63
CA ARG A 42 2.60 0.73 8.98
C ARG A 42 4.11 0.89 9.11
N ALA A 43 4.71 1.56 8.13
CA ALA A 43 6.08 2.00 8.32
C ALA A 43 6.01 3.03 9.44
N ASP A 44 6.71 2.74 10.54
CA ASP A 44 7.00 3.74 11.55
C ASP A 44 7.93 4.77 10.89
N ILE A 45 7.36 5.71 10.13
CA ILE A 45 8.07 6.87 9.61
C ILE A 45 8.22 7.82 10.80
N GLY A 46 9.09 7.45 11.72
CA GLY A 46 9.54 8.26 12.84
C GLY A 46 11.02 8.57 12.65
N MET A 47 11.38 9.84 12.77
CA MET A 47 12.77 10.20 12.99
C MET A 47 13.09 9.87 14.46
N ASP A 48 14.31 9.45 14.77
CA ASP A 48 14.70 9.38 16.17
C ASP A 48 14.57 10.77 16.82
N ILE A 49 14.25 10.76 18.11
CA ILE A 49 13.95 11.98 18.86
C ILE A 49 15.13 12.96 18.84
N ASP A 50 16.36 12.47 18.76
CA ASP A 50 17.56 13.29 18.83
C ASP A 50 17.76 14.03 17.50
N THR A 51 17.63 13.35 16.36
CA THR A 51 17.66 14.00 15.03
C THR A 51 16.54 15.03 14.88
N TYR A 52 15.35 14.77 15.43
CA TYR A 52 14.26 15.77 15.41
C TYR A 52 14.63 17.06 16.16
N LYS A 53 15.30 16.94 17.32
CA LYS A 53 15.74 18.09 18.11
C LYS A 53 16.86 18.87 17.42
N ASP A 54 17.79 18.18 16.77
CA ASP A 54 18.90 18.81 16.05
C ASP A 54 18.39 19.71 14.91
N LEU A 55 17.44 19.22 14.12
CA LEU A 55 16.81 20.00 13.06
C LEU A 55 16.05 21.23 13.58
N LEU A 56 15.35 21.09 14.71
CA LEU A 56 14.66 22.22 15.35
C LEU A 56 15.64 23.28 15.88
N ASN A 57 16.79 22.87 16.41
CA ASN A 57 17.80 23.82 16.85
C ASN A 57 18.49 24.53 15.68
N ALA A 58 18.74 23.84 14.57
CA ALA A 58 19.37 24.40 13.38
C ALA A 58 18.56 25.54 12.73
N THR A 59 17.25 25.59 12.93
CA THR A 59 16.35 26.60 12.35
C THR A 59 16.17 27.87 13.20
N ARG A 60 16.79 27.94 14.39
CA ARG A 60 16.67 29.08 15.32
C ARG A 60 17.83 30.10 15.21
N SER A 61 18.39 30.31 14.01
CA SER A 61 19.44 31.31 13.75
C SER A 61 18.87 32.65 13.29
#